data_AF-A0A2E0YRY4-F1
#
_entry.id   AF-A0A2E0YRY4-F1
#
_cell.length_a   1.000
_cell.length_b   1.000
_cell.length_c   1.000
_cell.angle_alpha   90.00
_cell.angle_beta   90.00
_cell.angle_gamma   90.00
#
_symmetry.space_group_name_H-M   'P 1'
#
loop_
_entity.id
_entity.type
_entity.pdbx_description
1 polymer ?
#
loop_
_entity_poly.entity_id
_entity_poly.type
_entity_poly.pdbx_seq_one_letter_code
_entity_poly.pdbx_strand_id
1 'polypeptide(L)'
;MKNFAILLFFGFLITGCYFFEKKEIVITNEYIINENWINNHNGILIERMKIKEDSRLDVLSSDFDNGGVNNWNIVNKLEPDSSFVYSYNVGSVYEPSKSLSKLSDKKLYFNKPNESLWVKGKTSGDTVETIGKLKNDTWYRFSELTPITKFFVFIYVDKNGRTHRYDQDLSNY
;
A
#
# COMPACT_ATOMS: atom_id res chain seq x y z
N MET A 1 -35.37 -27.62 -38.31
CA MET A 1 -34.02 -27.12 -37.98
C MET A 1 -33.98 -25.58 -37.97
N LYS A 2 -34.75 -24.93 -37.09
CA LYS A 2 -34.78 -23.45 -36.96
C LYS A 2 -34.67 -22.95 -35.51
N ASN A 3 -34.64 -23.86 -34.53
CA ASN A 3 -34.63 -23.51 -33.10
C ASN A 3 -33.27 -23.69 -32.42
N PHE A 4 -32.21 -24.05 -33.15
CA PHE A 4 -30.88 -24.29 -32.57
C PHE A 4 -29.97 -23.05 -32.58
N ALA A 5 -30.30 -22.03 -33.38
CA ALA A 5 -29.49 -20.82 -33.51
C ALA A 5 -29.71 -19.79 -32.38
N ILE A 6 -30.83 -19.86 -31.66
CA ILE A 6 -31.17 -18.88 -30.60
C ILE A 6 -30.47 -19.20 -29.27
N LEU A 7 -30.12 -20.46 -29.03
CA LEU A 7 -29.43 -20.91 -27.81
C LEU A 7 -27.93 -20.55 -27.79
N LEU A 8 -27.32 -20.31 -28.95
CA LEU A 8 -25.91 -19.92 -29.06
C LEU A 8 -25.67 -18.43 -28.80
N PHE A 9 -26.70 -17.58 -28.91
CA PHE A 9 -26.56 -16.13 -28.69
C PHE A 9 -26.66 -15.75 -27.19
N PHE A 10 -27.36 -16.55 -26.38
CA PHE A 10 -27.43 -16.34 -24.93
C PHE A 10 -26.23 -16.92 -24.16
N GLY A 11 -25.49 -17.86 -24.75
CA GLY A 11 -24.28 -18.41 -24.13
C GLY A 11 -23.08 -17.45 -24.11
N PHE A 12 -23.07 -16.43 -24.97
CA PHE A 12 -21.94 -15.51 -25.13
C PHE A 12 -22.02 -14.25 -24.25
N LEU A 13 -23.16 -13.97 -23.62
CA LEU A 13 -23.33 -12.81 -22.74
C LEU A 13 -22.92 -13.08 -21.28
N ILE A 14 -22.68 -14.35 -20.91
CA ILE A 14 -22.36 -14.75 -19.52
C ILE A 14 -20.84 -14.82 -19.27
N THR A 15 -20.01 -14.73 -20.32
CA THR A 15 -18.54 -14.77 -20.19
C THR A 15 -17.89 -13.39 -20.06
N GLY A 16 -18.67 -12.31 -20.13
CA GLY A 16 -18.15 -10.92 -20.15
C GLY A 16 -17.88 -10.29 -18.79
N CYS A 17 -18.32 -10.89 -17.68
CA CYS A 17 -18.04 -10.40 -16.34
C CYS A 17 -17.02 -11.29 -15.62
N TYR A 18 -15.85 -11.51 -16.24
CA TYR A 18 -14.65 -11.73 -15.43
C TYR A 18 -14.39 -10.42 -14.68
N PHE A 19 -15.05 -10.27 -13.53
CA PHE A 19 -14.77 -9.24 -12.55
C PHE A 19 -13.29 -9.38 -12.19
N PHE A 20 -12.46 -8.48 -12.71
CA PHE A 20 -11.13 -8.27 -12.15
C PHE A 20 -11.37 -7.74 -10.73
N GLU A 21 -11.33 -8.65 -9.76
CA GLU A 21 -11.45 -8.31 -8.35
C GLU A 21 -10.29 -7.35 -8.02
N LYS A 22 -10.65 -6.14 -7.60
CA LYS A 22 -9.68 -5.12 -7.27
C LYS A 22 -9.00 -5.54 -5.98
N LYS A 23 -7.73 -5.94 -6.08
CA LYS A 23 -6.90 -6.32 -4.94
C LYS A 23 -6.86 -5.20 -3.89
N GLU A 24 -7.20 -5.54 -2.67
CA GLU A 24 -7.28 -4.62 -1.55
C GLU A 24 -5.89 -4.37 -0.92
N ILE A 25 -5.68 -3.13 -0.49
CA ILE A 25 -4.59 -2.74 0.41
C ILE A 25 -5.26 -2.07 1.60
N VAL A 26 -4.96 -2.46 2.82
CA VAL A 26 -5.49 -1.82 4.04
C VAL A 26 -4.32 -1.40 4.91
N ILE A 27 -4.21 -0.12 5.22
CA ILE A 27 -3.15 0.41 6.09
C ILE A 27 -3.78 1.12 7.28
N THR A 28 -3.45 0.63 8.48
CA THR A 28 -3.80 1.24 9.76
C THR A 28 -2.54 1.77 10.43
N ASN A 29 -2.64 2.33 11.64
CA ASN A 29 -1.45 2.67 12.43
C ASN A 29 -0.80 1.46 13.12
N GLU A 30 -1.44 0.28 13.09
CA GLU A 30 -0.95 -0.94 13.75
C GLU A 30 -0.46 -2.01 12.78
N TYR A 31 -1.05 -2.10 11.60
CA TYR A 31 -0.77 -3.14 10.62
C TYR A 31 -1.09 -2.71 9.18
N ILE A 32 -0.59 -3.50 8.23
CA ILE A 32 -0.98 -3.49 6.82
C ILE A 32 -1.48 -4.87 6.36
N ILE A 33 -2.46 -4.88 5.46
CA ILE A 33 -2.90 -6.02 4.65
C ILE A 33 -2.68 -5.62 3.18
N ASN A 34 -2.18 -6.52 2.34
CA ASN A 34 -1.95 -6.24 0.93
C ASN A 34 -2.13 -7.49 0.07
N GLU A 35 -3.24 -7.55 -0.67
CA GLU A 35 -3.58 -8.66 -1.56
C GLU A 35 -2.73 -8.67 -2.85
N ASN A 36 -1.96 -7.61 -3.09
CA ASN A 36 -1.01 -7.55 -4.20
C ASN A 36 0.28 -8.32 -3.91
N TRP A 37 0.54 -8.72 -2.66
CA TRP A 37 1.67 -9.57 -2.36
C TRP A 37 1.55 -10.93 -3.05
N ILE A 38 2.42 -11.16 -4.03
CA ILE A 38 2.49 -12.38 -4.85
C ILE A 38 3.96 -12.79 -5.01
N ASN A 39 4.20 -13.95 -5.63
CA ASN A 39 5.55 -14.40 -5.95
C ASN A 39 6.32 -13.28 -6.68
N ASN A 40 7.49 -12.93 -6.14
CA ASN A 40 8.43 -11.90 -6.63
C ASN A 40 8.03 -10.42 -6.42
N HIS A 41 6.86 -10.13 -5.85
CA HIS A 41 6.44 -8.77 -5.48
C HIS A 41 5.76 -8.79 -4.11
N ASN A 42 6.59 -8.86 -3.08
CA ASN A 42 6.18 -9.01 -1.69
C ASN A 42 6.92 -8.03 -0.76
N GLY A 43 7.52 -6.99 -1.35
CA GLY A 43 8.18 -5.92 -0.62
C GLY A 43 7.22 -4.93 -0.01
N ILE A 44 7.75 -4.16 0.92
CA ILE A 44 7.17 -2.93 1.42
C ILE A 44 8.34 -2.07 1.90
N LEU A 45 8.33 -0.80 1.50
CA LEU A 45 9.19 0.24 2.06
C LEU A 45 8.29 1.29 2.71
N ILE A 46 8.60 1.62 3.96
CA ILE A 46 7.90 2.61 4.76
C ILE A 46 8.87 3.73 5.12
N GLU A 47 8.52 4.95 4.73
CA GLU A 47 9.26 6.16 5.07
C GLU A 47 8.34 7.07 5.87
N ARG A 48 8.85 7.62 6.97
CA ARG A 48 8.16 8.76 7.59
C ARG A 48 8.38 9.98 6.72
N MET A 49 7.38 10.83 6.62
CA MET A 49 7.43 12.07 5.86
C MET A 49 7.24 13.27 6.79
N LYS A 50 7.83 14.40 6.40
CA LYS A 50 7.63 15.71 7.02
C LYS A 50 7.03 16.65 6.00
N ILE A 51 6.27 17.63 6.48
CA ILE A 51 5.82 18.76 5.65
C ILE A 51 7.04 19.65 5.43
N LYS A 52 7.30 20.04 4.18
CA LYS A 52 8.37 20.98 3.85
C LYS A 52 8.13 22.33 4.53
N GLU A 53 9.20 23.05 4.89
CA GLU A 53 9.11 24.30 5.66
C GLU A 53 8.24 25.38 4.99
N ASP A 54 8.23 25.43 3.66
CA ASP A 54 7.47 26.39 2.84
C ASP A 54 6.03 25.93 2.53
N SER A 55 5.63 24.77 3.02
CA SER A 55 4.39 24.11 2.64
C SER A 55 3.37 24.08 3.77
N ARG A 56 2.09 24.11 3.40
CA ARG A 56 0.96 23.87 4.30
C ARG A 56 0.07 22.79 3.76
N LEU A 57 -0.38 21.91 4.65
CA LEU A 57 -1.20 20.77 4.30
C LEU A 57 -2.26 20.60 5.39
N ASP A 58 -3.50 20.99 5.06
CA ASP A 58 -4.66 20.83 5.92
C ASP A 58 -5.41 19.56 5.52
N VAL A 59 -5.05 18.45 6.18
CA VAL A 59 -5.51 17.09 5.86
C VAL A 59 -7.00 16.90 6.12
N LEU A 60 -7.58 17.73 7.00
CA LEU A 60 -8.98 17.62 7.43
C LEU A 60 -9.87 18.67 6.75
N SER A 61 -9.30 19.44 5.82
CA SER A 61 -10.09 20.37 5.02
C SER A 61 -10.98 19.60 4.05
N SER A 62 -12.19 20.11 3.82
CA SER A 62 -13.11 19.58 2.80
C SER A 62 -12.51 19.56 1.39
N ASP A 63 -11.46 20.36 1.17
CA ASP A 63 -10.74 20.44 -0.10
C ASP A 63 -9.90 19.17 -0.37
N PHE A 64 -9.55 18.43 0.69
CA PHE A 64 -8.84 17.16 0.64
C PHE A 64 -9.79 15.97 0.42
N ASP A 65 -10.99 16.01 1.02
CA ASP A 65 -11.97 14.91 0.98
C ASP A 65 -12.66 14.75 -0.40
N ASN A 66 -12.76 15.82 -1.18
CA ASN A 66 -13.58 15.83 -2.41
C ASN A 66 -12.90 15.24 -3.66
N GLY A 67 -11.76 14.55 -3.52
CA GLY A 67 -11.03 14.00 -4.67
C GLY A 67 -10.60 15.05 -5.70
N GLY A 68 -10.65 16.34 -5.30
CA GLY A 68 -10.43 17.47 -6.17
C GLY A 68 -8.97 17.60 -6.60
N VAL A 69 -8.76 18.47 -7.58
CA VAL A 69 -7.48 18.78 -8.26
C VAL A 69 -6.32 19.13 -7.30
N ASN A 70 -6.57 19.32 -6.00
CA ASN A 70 -5.55 19.61 -4.98
C ASN A 70 -4.86 18.38 -4.35
N ASN A 71 -5.35 17.16 -4.54
CA ASN A 71 -4.61 15.94 -4.14
C ASN A 71 -3.25 15.81 -4.86
N TRP A 72 -3.09 16.50 -5.98
CA TRP A 72 -1.97 16.41 -6.91
C TRP A 72 -0.62 16.86 -6.35
N ASN A 73 -0.57 17.56 -5.22
CA ASN A 73 0.70 18.10 -4.73
C ASN A 73 1.18 17.58 -3.38
N ILE A 74 0.59 16.50 -2.83
CA ILE A 74 1.11 15.90 -1.61
C ILE A 74 2.57 15.49 -1.74
N VAL A 75 2.93 14.92 -2.91
CA VAL A 75 4.31 14.51 -3.24
C VAL A 75 5.27 15.70 -3.18
N ASN A 76 4.81 16.90 -3.56
CA ASN A 76 5.64 18.10 -3.61
C ASN A 76 5.65 18.88 -2.29
N LYS A 77 4.70 18.63 -1.39
CA LYS A 77 4.61 19.27 -0.06
C LYS A 77 5.26 18.44 1.05
N LEU A 78 5.53 17.17 0.79
CA LEU A 78 6.16 16.26 1.73
C LEU A 78 7.61 15.97 1.33
N GLU A 79 8.45 15.69 2.31
CA GLU A 79 9.80 15.19 2.13
C GLU A 79 10.12 14.05 3.10
N PRO A 80 11.00 13.09 2.73
CA PRO A 80 11.32 11.97 3.62
C PRO A 80 12.07 12.42 4.88
N ASP A 81 11.64 11.89 6.03
CA ASP A 81 12.40 11.93 7.28
C ASP A 81 13.39 10.76 7.30
N SER A 82 14.65 11.03 6.99
CA SER A 82 15.71 10.01 6.93
C SER A 82 15.93 9.24 8.23
N SER A 83 15.42 9.73 9.37
CA SER A 83 15.50 9.03 10.65
C SER A 83 14.57 7.81 10.76
N PHE A 84 13.59 7.68 9.86
CA PHE A 84 12.65 6.56 9.86
C PHE A 84 12.42 6.05 8.44
N VAL A 85 13.16 5.00 8.10
CA VAL A 85 13.03 4.25 6.87
C VAL A 85 13.13 2.79 7.22
N TYR A 86 12.14 2.00 6.85
CA TYR A 86 12.12 0.56 7.11
C TYR A 86 11.57 -0.19 5.91
N SER A 87 12.18 -1.31 5.58
CA SER A 87 11.64 -2.24 4.58
C SER A 87 11.35 -3.60 5.19
N TYR A 88 10.45 -4.33 4.56
CA TYR A 88 10.09 -5.69 4.93
C TYR A 88 9.78 -6.50 3.68
N ASN A 89 10.14 -7.77 3.69
CA ASN A 89 9.83 -8.70 2.61
C ASN A 89 8.89 -9.79 3.14
N VAL A 90 7.67 -9.84 2.61
CA VAL A 90 6.60 -10.74 3.04
C VAL A 90 6.81 -12.10 2.38
N GLY A 91 7.77 -12.86 2.89
CA GLY A 91 8.10 -14.22 2.44
C GLY A 91 9.59 -14.40 2.17
N SER A 92 10.07 -15.64 2.33
CA SER A 92 11.44 -15.98 1.97
C SER A 92 11.56 -16.13 0.45
N VAL A 93 12.46 -15.37 -0.18
CA VAL A 93 12.88 -15.59 -1.58
C VAL A 93 13.37 -17.03 -1.81
N TYR A 94 13.81 -17.70 -0.75
CA TYR A 94 14.39 -19.04 -0.76
C TYR A 94 13.40 -20.17 -0.48
N GLU A 95 12.18 -19.88 0.00
CA GLU A 95 11.13 -20.88 0.24
C GLU A 95 9.78 -20.47 -0.40
N PRO A 96 9.71 -20.33 -1.74
CA PRO A 96 8.49 -19.94 -2.46
C PRO A 96 7.31 -20.91 -2.28
N SER A 97 7.56 -22.11 -1.75
CA SER A 97 6.55 -23.16 -1.51
C SER A 97 5.75 -22.99 -0.21
N LYS A 98 6.16 -22.11 0.72
CA LYS A 98 5.29 -21.65 1.82
C LYS A 98 4.31 -20.59 1.30
N SER A 99 3.49 -21.03 0.35
CA SER A 99 2.26 -20.42 -0.20
C SER A 99 2.02 -18.97 0.23
N LEU A 100 2.62 -18.05 -0.53
CA LEU A 100 2.36 -16.60 -0.46
C LEU A 100 0.86 -16.27 -0.67
N SER A 101 0.07 -17.18 -1.26
CA SER A 101 -1.39 -17.07 -1.36
C SER A 101 -2.12 -17.15 -0.01
N LYS A 102 -1.45 -17.50 1.09
CA LYS A 102 -1.98 -17.34 2.46
C LYS A 102 -1.65 -15.97 3.07
N LEU A 103 -0.86 -15.13 2.39
CA LEU A 103 -0.39 -13.86 2.94
C LEU A 103 -1.25 -12.66 2.52
N SER A 104 -2.05 -12.78 1.45
CA SER A 104 -2.94 -11.70 0.97
C SER A 104 -3.86 -11.16 2.08
N ASP A 105 -4.31 -12.05 2.97
CA ASP A 105 -5.27 -11.75 4.03
C ASP A 105 -4.58 -11.58 5.41
N LYS A 106 -3.26 -11.82 5.47
CA LYS A 106 -2.50 -11.75 6.71
C LYS A 106 -2.13 -10.30 7.01
N LYS A 107 -2.38 -9.92 8.25
CA LYS A 107 -1.92 -8.67 8.83
C LYS A 107 -0.42 -8.74 9.08
N LEU A 108 0.34 -7.84 8.48
CA LEU A 108 1.71 -7.53 8.87
C LEU A 108 1.67 -6.44 9.94
N TYR A 109 2.03 -6.77 11.18
CA TYR A 109 1.95 -5.84 12.32
C TYR A 109 3.23 -5.01 12.44
N PHE A 110 3.11 -3.72 12.72
CA PHE A 110 4.28 -2.85 12.91
C PHE A 110 4.86 -2.95 14.33
N ASN A 111 4.01 -3.28 15.31
CA ASN A 111 4.32 -3.26 16.74
C ASN A 111 4.39 -4.65 17.40
N LYS A 112 4.42 -5.72 16.61
CA LYS A 112 4.57 -7.11 17.07
C LYS A 112 5.53 -7.84 16.14
N PRO A 113 6.25 -8.85 16.63
CA PRO A 113 7.08 -9.69 15.77
C PRO A 113 6.23 -10.33 14.65
N ASN A 114 6.81 -10.40 13.45
CA ASN A 114 6.23 -11.10 12.30
C ASN A 114 7.13 -12.29 11.90
N GLU A 115 6.79 -12.97 10.81
CA GLU A 115 7.54 -14.13 10.31
C GLU A 115 8.96 -13.78 9.82
N SER A 116 9.29 -12.50 9.64
CA SER A 116 10.60 -11.98 9.24
C SER A 116 10.93 -10.70 10.00
N LEU A 117 12.16 -10.22 9.86
CA LEU A 117 12.63 -8.99 10.49
C LEU A 117 12.44 -7.79 9.56
N TRP A 118 12.22 -6.63 10.17
CA TRP A 118 12.30 -5.36 9.46
C TRP A 118 13.75 -5.00 9.22
N VAL A 119 14.06 -4.48 8.04
CA VAL A 119 15.38 -3.91 7.72
C VAL A 119 15.29 -2.40 7.92
N LYS A 120 16.16 -1.85 8.75
CA LYS A 120 16.26 -0.41 8.97
C LYS A 120 17.07 0.22 7.84
N GLY A 121 16.64 1.38 7.35
CA GLY A 121 17.30 2.11 6.27
C GLY A 121 17.08 1.51 4.87
N LYS A 122 17.63 2.18 3.84
CA LYS A 122 17.60 1.69 2.45
C LYS A 122 18.75 0.74 2.12
N THR A 123 19.85 0.85 2.86
CA THR A 123 21.13 0.19 2.57
C THR A 123 21.79 -0.45 3.78
N SER A 124 21.31 -0.18 4.99
CA SER A 124 21.85 -0.81 6.21
C SER A 124 21.35 -2.23 6.35
N GLY A 125 22.23 -3.14 6.78
CA GLY A 125 21.89 -4.52 7.15
C GLY A 125 21.31 -4.67 8.55
N ASP A 126 21.07 -3.56 9.26
CA ASP A 126 20.50 -3.56 10.61
C ASP A 126 19.06 -4.05 10.55
N THR A 127 18.74 -5.03 11.40
CA THR A 127 17.40 -5.61 11.47
C THR A 127 16.79 -5.41 12.85
N VAL A 128 15.46 -5.29 12.88
CA VAL A 128 14.67 -5.19 14.11
C VAL A 128 13.41 -6.05 14.02
N GLU A 129 12.94 -6.57 15.15
CA GLU A 129 11.72 -7.38 15.18
C GLU A 129 10.45 -6.56 14.92
N THR A 130 10.44 -5.29 15.34
CA THR A 130 9.31 -4.37 15.21
C THR A 130 9.78 -2.95 14.93
N ILE A 131 8.94 -2.14 14.27
CA ILE A 131 9.19 -0.72 14.02
C ILE A 131 8.35 0.20 14.94
N GLY A 132 7.53 -0.41 15.81
CA GLY A 132 6.52 0.25 16.63
C GLY A 132 5.29 0.65 15.82
N LYS A 133 4.22 1.07 16.51
CA LYS A 133 3.04 1.62 15.82
C LYS A 133 3.44 2.88 15.04
N LEU A 134 2.72 3.14 13.95
CA LEU A 134 2.83 4.43 13.28
C LEU A 134 2.40 5.54 14.25
N LYS A 135 3.17 6.61 14.32
CA LYS A 135 2.94 7.73 15.24
C LYS A 135 1.73 8.52 14.77
N ASN A 136 0.94 8.99 15.73
CA ASN A 136 -0.15 9.94 15.47
C ASN A 136 0.41 11.27 15.00
N ASP A 137 -0.44 12.06 14.33
CA ASP A 137 -0.11 13.35 13.72
C ASP A 137 1.14 13.29 12.83
N THR A 138 1.25 12.22 12.04
CA THR A 138 2.46 11.94 11.26
C THR A 138 2.11 11.38 9.88
N TRP A 139 2.88 11.81 8.88
CA TRP A 139 2.79 11.32 7.51
C TRP A 139 3.75 10.15 7.26
N TYR A 140 3.30 9.21 6.44
CA TYR A 140 4.06 8.06 5.99
C TYR A 140 3.88 7.85 4.49
N ARG A 141 4.94 7.43 3.82
CA ARG A 141 4.92 6.96 2.44
C ARG A 141 5.17 5.46 2.44
N PHE A 142 4.32 4.73 1.75
CA PHE A 142 4.48 3.31 1.48
C PHE A 142 4.75 3.12 -0.02
N SER A 143 5.77 2.32 -0.34
CA SER A 143 6.10 1.92 -1.70
C SER A 143 6.37 0.43 -1.79
N GLU A 144 6.56 -0.07 -3.02
CA GLU A 144 6.78 -1.49 -3.33
C GLU A 144 5.59 -2.41 -3.00
N LEU A 145 4.41 -1.81 -2.74
CA LEU A 145 3.20 -2.54 -2.42
C LEU A 145 2.57 -3.25 -3.63
N THR A 146 2.90 -2.83 -4.85
CA THR A 146 2.36 -3.41 -6.08
C THR A 146 3.49 -3.59 -7.11
N PRO A 147 3.27 -4.36 -8.19
CA PRO A 147 4.22 -4.45 -9.30
C PRO A 147 4.46 -3.11 -10.03
N ILE A 148 3.61 -2.11 -9.80
CA ILE A 148 3.76 -0.77 -10.38
C ILE A 148 4.81 -0.01 -9.56
N THR A 149 5.99 0.20 -10.14
CA THR A 149 7.16 0.75 -9.44
C THR A 149 7.03 2.21 -9.01
N LYS A 150 6.14 2.97 -9.65
CA LYS A 150 5.86 4.38 -9.35
C LYS A 150 4.52 4.59 -8.63
N PHE A 151 3.97 3.54 -8.01
CA PHE A 151 2.79 3.63 -7.17
C PHE A 151 3.18 3.84 -5.69
N PHE A 152 2.63 4.90 -5.09
CA PHE A 152 2.86 5.28 -3.70
C PHE A 152 1.53 5.37 -2.95
N VAL A 153 1.53 4.92 -1.70
CA VAL A 153 0.40 5.17 -0.79
C VAL A 153 0.89 6.08 0.33
N PHE A 154 0.34 7.29 0.38
CA PHE A 154 0.58 8.22 1.47
C PHE A 154 -0.49 8.03 2.55
N ILE A 155 -0.05 7.87 3.79
CA ILE A 155 -0.92 7.69 4.95
C ILE A 155 -0.63 8.80 5.95
N TYR A 156 -1.65 9.57 6.32
CA TYR A 156 -1.62 10.41 7.50
C TYR A 156 -2.32 9.69 8.65
N VAL A 157 -1.62 9.55 9.78
CA VAL A 157 -2.23 9.05 11.01
C VAL A 157 -2.67 10.26 11.82
N ASP A 158 -3.96 10.43 12.06
CA ASP A 158 -4.45 11.58 12.83
C ASP A 158 -4.18 11.45 14.33
N LYS A 159 -4.58 12.48 15.10
CA LYS A 159 -4.40 12.53 16.56
C LYS A 159 -5.11 11.39 17.30
N ASN A 160 -6.17 10.82 16.72
CA ASN A 160 -6.92 9.70 17.28
C ASN A 160 -6.41 8.34 16.79
N GLY A 161 -5.36 8.31 15.96
CA GLY A 161 -4.79 7.10 15.39
C GLY A 161 -5.54 6.58 14.16
N ARG A 162 -6.49 7.33 13.59
CA ARG A 162 -7.17 6.94 12.35
C ARG A 162 -6.28 7.27 11.16
N THR A 163 -6.30 6.41 10.16
CA THR A 163 -5.51 6.59 8.93
C THR A 163 -6.33 7.26 7.84
N HIS A 164 -5.71 8.25 7.19
CA HIS A 164 -6.22 8.95 6.02
C HIS A 164 -5.32 8.61 4.85
N ARG A 165 -5.90 8.14 3.75
CA ARG A 165 -5.17 7.49 2.65
C ARG A 165 -5.22 8.32 1.36
N TYR A 166 -4.05 8.45 0.74
CA TYR A 166 -3.87 9.16 -0.52
C TYR A 166 -2.97 8.36 -1.45
N ASP A 167 -3.57 7.77 -2.48
CA ASP A 167 -2.85 6.98 -3.47
C ASP A 167 -2.30 7.89 -4.56
N GLN A 168 -1.05 7.67 -4.97
CA GLN A 168 -0.46 8.34 -6.12
C GLN A 168 0.19 7.36 -7.08
N ASP A 169 -0.25 7.42 -8.33
CA ASP A 169 0.36 6.70 -9.44
C ASP A 169 1.12 7.68 -10.33
N LEU A 170 2.45 7.65 -10.24
CA LEU A 170 3.34 8.48 -11.05
C LEU A 170 3.85 7.73 -12.29
N SER A 171 3.24 6.62 -12.69
CA SER A 171 3.70 5.81 -13.83
C SER A 171 3.64 6.55 -15.17
N ASN A 172 2.76 7.55 -15.29
CA ASN A 172 2.58 8.35 -16.50
C ASN A 172 3.32 9.70 -16.49
N TYR A 173 4.13 9.97 -15.45
CA TYR A 173 5.00 11.14 -15.31
C TYR A 173 6.48 10.73 -15.45
#